data_AF-A0A960T1I8-F1
#
_entry.id   AF-A0A960T1I8-F1
#
_cell.length_a   1.000
_cell.length_b   1.000
_cell.length_c   1.000
_cell.angle_alpha   90.00
_cell.angle_beta   90.00
_cell.angle_gamma   90.00
#
_symmetry.space_group_name_H-M   'P 1'
#
loop_
_entity.id
_entity.type
_entity.pdbx_description
1 polymer ?
#
loop_
_entity_poly.entity_id
_entity_poly.type
_entity_poly.pdbx_seq_one_letter_code
_entity_poly.pdbx_strand_id
1 'polypeptide(L)'
;ITYAQRHAAELEKLAASESDFDRAAELRAMAAVCRKVPANAPETFHEALQYYWFVHVGVITELNPWDSFNPGRLDQHLWPFYQKGLADGTLDEESARELLQAFWVKFHNHPAPPKVGVTAQESGTYTDFALINLAGVKPDGSDAVNDLTYLILDVIEEMRLLQPSSMVQVSKKNPDRLLRRVGRIVKTGFGQPSIFNTDAVVQELIRQGKSLEDARRGGCSGCVEAGAFGREAYFLSGYFNLPKILELALHDGFDPRTGKQLGPHTGDPRAFESFDAFFAAFETQLAHFVGIKIRGNNLIETMFARHMPAPFLSLLIDDCIARGLDYHQGGARYNTTYIQGVGLGTVTDGLSSILHNIYQDKRCGWETMLAALDADFAGHDDLHHTFLEETPKYGNDDERADDLVPRVFEAFWKLIDGRPNARGGSHRVDMLPTTCHVYFGKVTGALPDGKRAGETVSEGISPVQGADRRGPTAALNSAAKFDHIKTGGTLLNQKLSPQLLADDEGLANFTHLVRGYFSKDAHHIQFNVVTRDTLLEALAHPEKHRDLIVRVAGYSDYFVNLTPELQQEIIRRTEQEEF
;
A
#
# COMPACT_ATOMS: atom_id res chain seq x y z
N ILE A 1 -24.88 -19.32 -7.26
CA ILE A 1 -25.36 -20.73 -7.29
C ILE A 1 -25.39 -21.29 -8.72
N THR A 2 -26.20 -20.75 -9.63
CA THR A 2 -26.28 -21.25 -11.03
C THR A 2 -24.92 -21.31 -11.73
N TYR A 3 -24.05 -20.33 -11.50
CA TYR A 3 -22.68 -20.33 -12.02
C TYR A 3 -21.89 -21.59 -11.61
N ALA A 4 -21.90 -21.95 -10.32
CA ALA A 4 -21.23 -23.16 -9.82
C ALA A 4 -21.87 -24.46 -10.36
N GLN A 5 -23.20 -24.49 -10.48
CA GLN A 5 -23.90 -25.65 -11.06
C GLN A 5 -23.54 -25.88 -12.53
N ARG A 6 -23.31 -24.81 -13.30
CA ARG A 6 -22.83 -24.90 -14.69
C ARG A 6 -21.40 -25.47 -14.75
N HIS A 7 -20.52 -25.05 -13.83
CA HIS A 7 -19.17 -25.62 -13.71
C HIS A 7 -19.22 -27.11 -13.36
N ALA A 8 -20.04 -27.50 -12.38
CA ALA A 8 -20.22 -28.91 -12.02
C ALA A 8 -20.67 -29.77 -13.22
N ALA A 9 -21.67 -29.31 -13.97
CA ALA A 9 -22.16 -30.02 -15.16
C ALA A 9 -21.10 -30.13 -16.27
N GLU A 10 -20.22 -29.13 -16.41
CA GLU A 10 -19.14 -29.19 -17.39
C GLU A 10 -18.01 -30.13 -16.95
N LEU A 11 -17.63 -30.09 -15.67
CA LEU A 11 -16.67 -31.02 -15.08
C LEU A 11 -17.14 -32.48 -15.19
N GLU A 12 -18.43 -32.75 -14.98
CA GLU A 12 -19.03 -34.08 -15.18
C GLU A 12 -18.91 -34.57 -16.63
N LYS A 13 -19.11 -33.68 -17.62
CA LYS A 13 -18.92 -34.03 -19.03
C LYS A 13 -17.46 -34.30 -19.35
N LEU A 14 -16.55 -33.44 -18.89
CA LEU A 14 -15.11 -33.62 -19.08
C LEU A 14 -14.65 -34.96 -18.48
N ALA A 15 -15.11 -35.29 -17.27
CA ALA A 15 -14.81 -36.55 -16.61
C ALA A 15 -15.36 -37.78 -17.34
N ALA A 16 -16.44 -37.64 -18.11
CA ALA A 16 -17.03 -38.73 -18.89
C ALA A 16 -16.25 -39.01 -20.19
N SER A 17 -15.55 -38.01 -20.72
CA SER A 17 -14.72 -38.11 -21.92
C SER A 17 -13.21 -38.25 -21.64
N GLU A 18 -12.80 -38.08 -20.39
CA GLU A 18 -11.40 -38.18 -19.98
C GLU A 18 -10.91 -39.63 -19.98
N SER A 19 -9.76 -39.85 -20.61
CA SER A 19 -9.13 -41.16 -20.76
C SER A 19 -8.18 -41.51 -19.62
N ASP A 20 -7.58 -40.50 -18.99
CA ASP A 20 -6.75 -40.67 -17.80
C ASP A 20 -7.65 -40.90 -16.58
N PHE A 21 -7.46 -42.04 -15.91
CA PHE A 21 -8.32 -42.46 -14.80
C PHE A 21 -8.23 -41.50 -13.61
N ASP A 22 -7.02 -41.07 -13.26
CA ASP A 22 -6.76 -40.22 -12.11
C ASP A 22 -7.32 -38.82 -12.38
N ARG A 23 -7.10 -38.29 -13.59
CA ARG A 23 -7.69 -37.01 -14.00
C ARG A 23 -9.21 -37.06 -14.03
N ALA A 24 -9.80 -38.15 -14.50
CA ALA A 24 -11.25 -38.32 -14.49
C ALA A 24 -11.80 -38.37 -13.06
N ALA A 25 -11.07 -38.95 -12.11
CA ALA A 25 -11.44 -38.96 -10.70
C ALA A 25 -11.38 -37.55 -10.09
N GLU A 26 -10.33 -36.79 -10.36
CA GLU A 26 -10.19 -35.38 -9.96
C GLU A 26 -11.36 -34.53 -10.47
N LEU A 27 -11.70 -34.64 -11.77
CA LEU A 27 -12.80 -33.89 -12.38
C LEU A 27 -14.15 -34.19 -11.71
N ARG A 28 -14.40 -35.45 -11.33
CA ARG A 28 -15.61 -35.83 -10.56
C ARG A 28 -15.58 -35.24 -9.15
N ALA A 29 -14.43 -35.24 -8.49
CA ALA A 29 -14.27 -34.62 -7.17
C ALA A 29 -14.51 -33.10 -7.23
N MET A 30 -13.94 -32.41 -8.22
CA MET A 30 -14.20 -30.99 -8.47
C MET A 30 -15.68 -30.72 -8.75
N ALA A 31 -16.34 -31.57 -9.55
CA ALA A 31 -17.77 -31.44 -9.81
C ALA A 31 -18.59 -31.54 -8.51
N ALA A 32 -18.28 -32.51 -7.64
CA ALA A 32 -18.94 -32.66 -6.34
C ALA A 32 -18.77 -31.42 -5.46
N VAL A 33 -17.57 -30.82 -5.43
CA VAL A 33 -17.32 -29.54 -4.76
C VAL A 33 -18.23 -28.44 -5.33
N CYS A 34 -18.26 -28.26 -6.65
CA CYS A 34 -19.08 -27.25 -7.32
C CYS A 34 -20.60 -27.47 -7.16
N ARG A 35 -21.06 -28.73 -6.96
CA ARG A 35 -22.46 -29.03 -6.64
C ARG A 35 -22.84 -28.51 -5.26
N LYS A 36 -21.90 -28.50 -4.30
CA LYS A 36 -22.14 -28.11 -2.92
C LYS A 36 -21.96 -26.61 -2.70
N VAL A 37 -20.81 -26.06 -3.09
CA VAL A 37 -20.47 -24.64 -2.86
C VAL A 37 -20.68 -23.79 -4.11
N PRO A 38 -21.16 -22.53 -3.99
CA PRO A 38 -21.40 -21.77 -2.77
C PRO A 38 -22.87 -21.86 -2.27
N ALA A 39 -23.65 -22.85 -2.73
CA ALA A 39 -25.05 -22.99 -2.28
C ALA A 39 -25.16 -23.38 -0.80
N ASN A 40 -24.15 -24.08 -0.28
CA ASN A 40 -24.04 -24.49 1.11
C ASN A 40 -22.69 -24.04 1.68
N ALA A 41 -22.56 -24.11 3.01
CA ALA A 41 -21.29 -23.88 3.68
C ALA A 41 -20.24 -24.95 3.27
N PRO A 42 -18.96 -24.57 3.13
CA PRO A 42 -17.89 -25.54 2.92
C PRO A 42 -17.66 -26.40 4.18
N GLU A 43 -17.21 -27.63 4.00
CA GLU A 43 -16.88 -28.59 5.06
C GLU A 43 -15.48 -29.20 4.91
N THR A 44 -14.82 -28.95 3.77
CA THR A 44 -13.46 -29.40 3.44
C THR A 44 -12.59 -28.22 3.02
N PHE A 45 -11.26 -28.42 3.03
CA PHE A 45 -10.29 -27.41 2.63
C PHE A 45 -10.47 -26.97 1.17
N HIS A 46 -10.66 -27.93 0.25
CA HIS A 46 -10.95 -27.65 -1.15
C HIS A 46 -12.29 -26.90 -1.33
N GLU A 47 -13.34 -27.31 -0.62
CA GLU A 47 -14.62 -26.60 -0.66
C GLU A 47 -14.50 -25.15 -0.19
N ALA A 48 -13.71 -24.87 0.85
CA ALA A 48 -13.51 -23.51 1.37
C ALA A 48 -12.81 -22.60 0.34
N LEU A 49 -11.74 -23.09 -0.28
CA LEU A 49 -11.03 -22.37 -1.36
C LEU A 49 -11.95 -22.12 -2.57
N GLN A 50 -12.69 -23.14 -3.00
CA GLN A 50 -13.59 -23.03 -4.14
C GLN A 50 -14.80 -22.14 -3.85
N TYR A 51 -15.32 -22.15 -2.61
CA TYR A 51 -16.37 -21.24 -2.15
C TYR A 51 -15.90 -19.80 -2.31
N TYR A 52 -14.73 -19.47 -1.72
CA TYR A 52 -14.16 -18.14 -1.83
C TYR A 52 -13.95 -17.75 -3.30
N TRP A 53 -13.38 -18.64 -4.12
CA TRP A 53 -13.11 -18.30 -5.52
C TRP A 53 -14.38 -17.98 -6.31
N PHE A 54 -15.48 -18.72 -6.09
CA PHE A 54 -16.76 -18.38 -6.71
C PHE A 54 -17.32 -17.03 -6.24
N VAL A 55 -17.14 -16.70 -4.96
CA VAL A 55 -17.53 -15.40 -4.42
C VAL A 55 -16.67 -14.29 -5.01
N HIS A 56 -15.35 -14.45 -5.02
CA HIS A 56 -14.40 -13.52 -5.62
C HIS A 56 -14.78 -13.18 -7.05
N VAL A 57 -14.98 -14.20 -7.91
CA VAL A 57 -15.44 -14.01 -9.30
C VAL A 57 -16.78 -13.29 -9.38
N GLY A 58 -17.72 -13.57 -8.47
CA GLY A 58 -19.00 -12.87 -8.42
C GLY A 58 -18.85 -11.37 -8.13
N VAL A 59 -18.01 -11.00 -7.16
CA VAL A 59 -17.78 -9.60 -6.78
C VAL A 59 -17.13 -8.82 -7.92
N ILE A 60 -16.05 -9.34 -8.52
CA ILE A 60 -15.30 -8.65 -9.59
C ILE A 60 -16.02 -8.65 -10.96
N THR A 61 -17.15 -9.35 -11.06
CA THR A 61 -17.99 -9.32 -12.28
C THR A 61 -19.29 -8.57 -12.07
N GLU A 62 -19.75 -8.40 -10.83
CA GLU A 62 -20.86 -7.49 -10.49
C GLU A 62 -20.50 -6.06 -10.86
N LEU A 63 -19.31 -5.61 -10.45
CA LEU A 63 -18.71 -4.33 -10.80
C LEU A 63 -17.22 -4.51 -11.08
N ASN A 64 -16.55 -3.43 -11.47
CA ASN A 64 -15.07 -3.36 -11.49
C ASN A 64 -14.59 -2.65 -10.20
N PRO A 65 -14.56 -3.34 -9.04
CA PRO A 65 -14.10 -2.74 -7.79
C PRO A 65 -12.60 -2.48 -7.82
N TRP A 66 -12.14 -1.52 -7.01
CA TRP A 66 -10.73 -1.42 -6.66
C TRP A 66 -10.29 -2.62 -5.84
N ASP A 67 -9.04 -3.04 -6.02
CA ASP A 67 -8.35 -4.08 -5.27
C ASP A 67 -9.03 -5.46 -5.32
N SER A 68 -9.72 -5.72 -6.44
CA SER A 68 -10.35 -7.00 -6.72
C SER A 68 -11.30 -7.42 -5.58
N PHE A 69 -11.07 -8.60 -5.00
CA PHE A 69 -11.65 -9.02 -3.73
C PHE A 69 -10.62 -9.81 -2.93
N ASN A 70 -10.62 -9.63 -1.61
CA ASN A 70 -9.56 -10.09 -0.71
C ASN A 70 -10.07 -11.18 0.24
N PRO A 71 -9.36 -12.31 0.43
CA PRO A 71 -9.76 -13.33 1.40
C PRO A 71 -9.42 -12.94 2.83
N GLY A 72 -8.73 -11.81 3.04
CA GLY A 72 -8.32 -11.33 4.35
C GLY A 72 -7.36 -12.31 5.01
N ARG A 73 -7.72 -12.81 6.20
CA ARG A 73 -6.86 -13.64 7.06
C ARG A 73 -6.96 -15.11 6.68
N LEU A 74 -6.43 -15.45 5.52
CA LEU A 74 -6.64 -16.74 4.87
C LEU A 74 -6.21 -17.92 5.74
N ASP A 75 -5.06 -17.81 6.42
CA ASP A 75 -4.57 -18.86 7.31
C ASP A 75 -5.55 -19.13 8.47
N GLN A 76 -6.19 -18.10 9.01
CA GLN A 76 -7.19 -18.25 10.07
C GLN A 76 -8.51 -18.83 9.56
N HIS A 77 -8.94 -18.44 8.37
CA HIS A 77 -10.19 -18.92 7.77
C HIS A 77 -10.10 -20.40 7.35
N LEU A 78 -8.94 -20.82 6.83
CA LEU A 78 -8.71 -22.18 6.38
C LEU A 78 -8.27 -23.13 7.50
N TRP A 79 -7.74 -22.62 8.62
CA TRP A 79 -7.21 -23.43 9.72
C TRP A 79 -8.15 -24.54 10.21
N PRO A 80 -9.46 -24.29 10.47
CA PRO A 80 -10.36 -25.36 10.91
C PRO A 80 -10.52 -26.49 9.88
N PHE A 81 -10.53 -26.16 8.59
CA PHE A 81 -10.65 -27.13 7.51
C PHE A 81 -9.37 -27.95 7.33
N TYR A 82 -8.22 -27.31 7.50
CA TYR A 82 -6.91 -27.96 7.45
C TYR A 82 -6.77 -28.96 8.61
N GLN A 83 -7.04 -28.54 9.85
CA GLN A 83 -6.97 -29.42 11.02
C GLN A 83 -7.91 -30.62 10.91
N LYS A 84 -9.15 -30.40 10.49
CA LYS A 84 -10.12 -31.48 10.28
C LYS A 84 -9.66 -32.44 9.18
N GLY A 85 -9.17 -31.90 8.06
CA GLY A 85 -8.68 -32.69 6.93
C GLY A 85 -7.56 -33.64 7.33
N LEU A 86 -6.56 -33.13 8.08
CA LEU A 86 -5.46 -33.93 8.61
C LEU A 86 -5.94 -34.99 9.61
N ALA A 87 -6.85 -34.63 10.53
CA ALA A 87 -7.35 -35.54 11.56
C ALA A 87 -8.15 -36.71 10.98
N ASP A 88 -8.96 -36.43 9.95
CA ASP A 88 -9.84 -37.43 9.32
C ASP A 88 -9.14 -38.16 8.14
N GLY A 89 -7.90 -37.79 7.80
CA GLY A 89 -7.12 -38.38 6.71
C GLY A 89 -7.65 -38.06 5.31
N THR A 90 -8.46 -37.00 5.17
CA THR A 90 -9.03 -36.53 3.89
C THR A 90 -8.18 -35.47 3.21
N LEU A 91 -7.15 -35.00 3.90
CA LEU A 91 -6.17 -34.02 3.46
C LEU A 91 -4.82 -34.41 4.08
N ASP A 92 -3.74 -34.18 3.35
CA ASP A 92 -2.38 -34.18 3.87
C ASP A 92 -1.69 -32.85 3.52
N GLU A 93 -0.46 -32.65 3.98
CA GLU A 93 0.24 -31.39 3.74
C GLU A 93 0.51 -31.15 2.24
N GLU A 94 0.83 -32.20 1.48
CA GLU A 94 1.16 -32.12 0.05
C GLU A 94 -0.07 -31.72 -0.78
N SER A 95 -1.21 -32.37 -0.58
CA SER A 95 -2.47 -32.04 -1.23
C SER A 95 -2.99 -30.64 -0.81
N ALA A 96 -2.78 -30.23 0.45
CA ALA A 96 -3.09 -28.87 0.87
C ALA A 96 -2.21 -27.83 0.16
N ARG A 97 -0.91 -28.11 0.03
CA ARG A 97 0.06 -27.29 -0.70
C ARG A 97 -0.34 -27.13 -2.15
N GLU A 98 -0.67 -28.23 -2.83
CA GLU A 98 -1.09 -28.23 -4.23
C GLU A 98 -2.36 -27.39 -4.43
N LEU A 99 -3.37 -27.54 -3.57
CA LEU A 99 -4.59 -26.73 -3.64
C LEU A 99 -4.32 -25.24 -3.45
N LEU A 100 -3.40 -24.88 -2.54
CA LEU A 100 -2.97 -23.49 -2.35
C LEU A 100 -2.20 -22.95 -3.55
N GLN A 101 -1.29 -23.73 -4.13
CA GLN A 101 -0.56 -23.35 -5.35
C GLN A 101 -1.53 -23.12 -6.52
N ALA A 102 -2.50 -24.01 -6.72
CA ALA A 102 -3.55 -23.85 -7.71
C ALA A 102 -4.38 -22.57 -7.45
N PHE A 103 -4.70 -22.29 -6.19
CA PHE A 103 -5.40 -21.08 -5.78
C PHE A 103 -4.60 -19.80 -6.07
N TRP A 104 -3.28 -19.81 -5.88
CA TRP A 104 -2.39 -18.71 -6.29
C TRP A 104 -2.43 -18.48 -7.81
N VAL A 105 -2.38 -19.56 -8.60
CA VAL A 105 -2.51 -19.48 -10.06
C VAL A 105 -3.87 -18.88 -10.47
N LYS A 106 -4.95 -19.13 -9.71
CA LYS A 106 -6.26 -18.52 -10.01
C LYS A 106 -6.22 -16.99 -9.94
N PHE A 107 -5.61 -16.40 -8.91
CA PHE A 107 -5.42 -14.95 -8.82
C PHE A 107 -4.49 -14.43 -9.92
N HIS A 108 -3.38 -15.12 -10.19
CA HIS A 108 -2.42 -14.67 -11.21
C HIS A 108 -3.01 -14.65 -12.64
N ASN A 109 -4.02 -15.48 -12.90
CA ASN A 109 -4.77 -15.47 -14.16
C ASN A 109 -5.73 -14.28 -14.30
N HIS A 110 -5.93 -13.46 -13.26
CA HIS A 110 -6.85 -12.34 -13.27
C HIS A 110 -6.11 -11.00 -13.21
N PRO A 111 -5.96 -10.28 -14.34
CA PRO A 111 -5.43 -8.93 -14.32
C PRO A 111 -6.51 -7.94 -13.91
N ALA A 112 -6.09 -6.81 -13.33
CA ALA A 112 -6.93 -5.63 -13.20
C ALA A 112 -7.50 -5.26 -14.58
N PRO A 113 -8.80 -4.95 -14.70
CA PRO A 113 -9.36 -4.51 -15.98
C PRO A 113 -8.64 -3.28 -16.56
N PRO A 114 -8.60 -3.12 -17.89
CA PRO A 114 -7.78 -2.09 -18.54
C PRO A 114 -8.08 -0.67 -18.04
N LYS A 115 -7.02 0.04 -17.65
CA LYS A 115 -7.05 1.42 -17.16
C LYS A 115 -6.58 2.39 -18.25
N VAL A 116 -7.12 3.61 -18.30
CA VAL A 116 -6.70 4.68 -19.22
C VAL A 116 -6.63 6.03 -18.50
N GLY A 117 -5.96 7.02 -19.11
CA GLY A 117 -5.88 8.38 -18.57
C GLY A 117 -5.19 8.43 -17.20
N VAL A 118 -5.71 9.25 -16.28
CA VAL A 118 -5.15 9.42 -14.93
C VAL A 118 -5.14 8.10 -14.15
N THR A 119 -6.15 7.24 -14.35
CA THR A 119 -6.22 5.93 -13.68
C THR A 119 -5.05 5.00 -14.05
N ALA A 120 -4.61 5.04 -15.32
CA ALA A 120 -3.41 4.31 -15.73
C ALA A 120 -2.11 4.92 -15.21
N GLN A 121 -2.09 6.23 -14.92
CA GLN A 121 -0.92 6.92 -14.36
C GLN A 121 -0.78 6.69 -12.85
N GLU A 122 -1.89 6.59 -12.12
CA GLU A 122 -1.91 6.35 -10.67
C GLU A 122 -1.80 4.87 -10.29
N SER A 123 -2.21 3.96 -11.18
CA SER A 123 -2.17 2.50 -10.99
C SER A 123 -1.76 1.78 -12.28
N GLY A 124 -0.52 2.05 -12.73
CA GLY A 124 0.04 1.53 -13.98
C GLY A 124 0.54 0.09 -13.87
N THR A 125 -0.35 -0.86 -13.59
CA THR A 125 -0.02 -2.29 -13.44
C THR A 125 -1.18 -3.21 -13.81
N TYR A 126 -0.86 -4.45 -14.16
CA TYR A 126 -1.81 -5.55 -14.33
C TYR A 126 -2.26 -6.17 -13.01
N THR A 127 -1.53 -5.98 -11.91
CA THR A 127 -1.95 -6.53 -10.61
C THR A 127 -3.19 -5.82 -10.11
N ASP A 128 -4.12 -6.56 -9.50
CA ASP A 128 -5.38 -6.05 -8.97
C ASP A 128 -5.43 -6.09 -7.44
N PHE A 129 -4.26 -6.01 -6.80
CA PHE A 129 -4.08 -5.73 -5.36
C PHE A 129 -4.87 -6.65 -4.40
N ALA A 130 -5.10 -7.91 -4.78
CA ALA A 130 -5.62 -8.93 -3.87
C ALA A 130 -4.57 -9.30 -2.81
N LEU A 131 -4.65 -8.72 -1.62
CA LEU A 131 -3.74 -8.84 -0.49
C LEU A 131 -4.20 -9.90 0.54
N ILE A 132 -3.42 -10.97 0.66
CA ILE A 132 -3.62 -12.04 1.64
C ILE A 132 -2.86 -11.72 2.93
N ASN A 133 -3.56 -11.77 4.06
CA ASN A 133 -3.00 -11.52 5.39
C ASN A 133 -2.73 -12.84 6.10
N LEU A 134 -1.53 -13.00 6.63
CA LEU A 134 -1.12 -14.17 7.42
C LEU A 134 -0.69 -13.75 8.83
N ALA A 135 -0.68 -14.70 9.77
CA ALA A 135 -0.24 -14.49 11.16
C ALA A 135 -1.09 -13.43 11.90
N GLY A 136 -0.49 -12.57 12.74
CA GLY A 136 -1.19 -11.58 13.58
C GLY A 136 -1.71 -12.14 14.91
N VAL A 137 -2.86 -11.65 15.38
CA VAL A 137 -3.48 -12.09 16.65
C VAL A 137 -4.88 -12.65 16.46
N LYS A 138 -5.32 -13.58 17.32
CA LYS A 138 -6.68 -14.14 17.30
C LYS A 138 -7.70 -13.11 17.83
N PRO A 139 -9.02 -13.35 17.71
CA PRO A 139 -10.04 -12.45 18.28
C PRO A 139 -9.87 -12.20 19.79
N ASP A 140 -9.38 -13.19 20.53
CA ASP A 140 -9.05 -13.05 21.97
C ASP A 140 -7.74 -12.26 22.22
N GLY A 141 -6.99 -11.97 21.17
CA GLY A 141 -5.73 -11.26 21.18
C GLY A 141 -4.50 -12.14 21.39
N SER A 142 -4.62 -13.46 21.46
CA SER A 142 -3.47 -14.39 21.52
C SER A 142 -2.78 -14.54 20.15
N ASP A 143 -1.61 -15.18 20.12
CA ASP A 143 -0.87 -15.45 18.88
C ASP A 143 -1.72 -16.26 17.88
N ALA A 144 -1.78 -15.78 16.62
CA ALA A 144 -2.51 -16.42 15.53
C ALA A 144 -1.63 -17.25 14.59
N VAL A 145 -0.31 -17.25 14.76
CA VAL A 145 0.60 -18.07 13.96
C VAL A 145 0.28 -19.55 14.16
N ASN A 146 0.12 -20.29 13.06
CA ASN A 146 -0.15 -21.72 13.05
C ASN A 146 0.64 -22.42 11.93
N ASP A 147 0.52 -23.74 11.81
CA ASP A 147 1.30 -24.51 10.82
C ASP A 147 0.90 -24.16 9.38
N LEU A 148 -0.38 -23.82 9.15
CA LEU A 148 -0.86 -23.37 7.84
C LEU A 148 -0.26 -22.00 7.45
N THR A 149 0.05 -21.13 8.43
CA THR A 149 0.83 -19.91 8.18
C THR A 149 2.16 -20.23 7.49
N TYR A 150 2.90 -21.23 7.98
CA TYR A 150 4.19 -21.63 7.39
C TYR A 150 4.03 -22.32 6.05
N LEU A 151 3.03 -23.19 5.91
CA LEU A 151 2.71 -23.83 4.63
C LEU A 151 2.42 -22.79 3.54
N ILE A 152 1.62 -21.76 3.84
CA ILE A 152 1.33 -20.69 2.87
C ILE A 152 2.59 -19.86 2.58
N LEU A 153 3.46 -19.61 3.56
CA LEU A 153 4.75 -18.95 3.32
C LEU A 153 5.65 -19.75 2.37
N ASP A 154 5.63 -21.08 2.44
CA ASP A 154 6.33 -21.92 1.47
C ASP A 154 5.72 -21.79 0.06
N VAL A 155 4.38 -21.83 -0.06
CA VAL A 155 3.70 -21.61 -1.35
C VAL A 155 4.08 -20.26 -1.97
N ILE A 156 4.18 -19.21 -1.15
CA ILE A 156 4.60 -17.87 -1.61
C ILE A 156 6.04 -17.90 -2.17
N GLU A 157 6.97 -18.56 -1.47
CA GLU A 157 8.37 -18.67 -1.89
C GLU A 157 8.56 -19.54 -3.13
N GLU A 158 7.79 -20.62 -3.24
CA GLU A 158 7.83 -21.57 -4.36
C GLU A 158 7.23 -20.96 -5.63
N MET A 159 6.05 -20.33 -5.52
CA MET A 159 5.28 -19.86 -6.67
C MET A 159 5.82 -18.55 -7.25
N ARG A 160 6.31 -17.63 -6.40
CA ARG A 160 6.84 -16.31 -6.79
C ARG A 160 5.98 -15.54 -7.80
N LEU A 161 4.66 -15.70 -7.71
CA LEU A 161 3.72 -15.01 -8.57
C LEU A 161 3.45 -13.60 -8.04
N LEU A 162 3.20 -12.64 -8.95
CA LEU A 162 2.84 -11.27 -8.58
C LEU A 162 1.48 -11.19 -7.85
N GLN A 163 0.61 -12.19 -8.06
CA GLN A 163 -0.73 -12.22 -7.50
C GLN A 163 -1.04 -13.62 -6.94
N PRO A 164 -1.78 -13.70 -5.83
CA PRO A 164 -2.17 -12.59 -4.97
C PRO A 164 -0.94 -11.93 -4.31
N SER A 165 -1.06 -10.66 -3.93
CA SER A 165 -0.08 -10.05 -3.04
C SER A 165 -0.18 -10.71 -1.67
N SER A 166 0.96 -10.95 -1.02
CA SER A 166 1.01 -11.62 0.27
C SER A 166 1.69 -10.76 1.33
N MET A 167 1.14 -10.75 2.54
CA MET A 167 1.70 -10.04 3.67
C MET A 167 1.66 -10.86 4.96
N VAL A 168 2.49 -10.46 5.92
CA VAL A 168 2.47 -10.97 7.28
C VAL A 168 2.12 -9.86 8.27
N GLN A 169 1.19 -10.19 9.17
CA GLN A 169 0.87 -9.39 10.33
C GLN A 169 1.76 -9.82 11.51
N VAL A 170 2.41 -8.85 12.15
CA VAL A 170 3.36 -9.06 13.25
C VAL A 170 2.95 -8.23 14.46
N SER A 171 2.66 -8.91 15.57
CA SER A 171 2.47 -8.38 16.91
C SER A 171 3.69 -8.69 17.76
N LYS A 172 3.89 -7.93 18.84
CA LYS A 172 4.79 -8.30 19.95
C LYS A 172 4.54 -9.69 20.54
N LYS A 173 3.38 -10.29 20.27
CA LYS A 173 3.01 -11.64 20.73
C LYS A 173 3.46 -12.76 19.81
N ASN A 174 3.77 -12.47 18.55
CA ASN A 174 4.20 -13.49 17.60
C ASN A 174 5.66 -13.87 17.84
N PRO A 175 6.06 -15.13 17.58
CA PRO A 175 7.43 -15.57 17.80
C PRO A 175 8.38 -15.04 16.71
N ASP A 176 9.63 -14.75 17.07
CA ASP A 176 10.65 -14.25 16.11
C ASP A 176 10.97 -15.24 14.99
N ARG A 177 10.68 -16.54 15.20
CA ARG A 177 10.80 -17.54 14.13
C ARG A 177 9.94 -17.18 12.90
N LEU A 178 8.82 -16.47 13.08
CA LEU A 178 8.00 -15.95 11.98
C LEU A 178 8.80 -14.93 11.16
N LEU A 179 9.37 -13.90 11.80
CA LEU A 179 10.16 -12.88 11.13
C LEU A 179 11.42 -13.44 10.47
N ARG A 180 12.07 -14.42 11.09
CA ARG A 180 13.21 -15.14 10.47
C ARG A 180 12.78 -15.90 9.22
N ARG A 181 11.63 -16.59 9.24
CA ARG A 181 11.09 -17.27 8.05
C ARG A 181 10.78 -16.27 6.93
N VAL A 182 10.19 -15.13 7.29
CA VAL A 182 9.88 -14.03 6.35
C VAL A 182 11.15 -13.44 5.76
N GLY A 183 12.18 -13.18 6.58
CA GLY A 183 13.48 -12.68 6.12
C GLY A 183 14.13 -13.61 5.09
N ARG A 184 13.97 -14.94 5.21
CA ARG A 184 14.44 -15.89 4.19
C ARG A 184 13.73 -15.74 2.85
N ILE A 185 12.43 -15.42 2.84
CA ILE A 185 11.67 -15.16 1.61
C ILE A 185 12.11 -13.81 1.04
N VAL A 186 12.12 -12.76 1.86
CA VAL A 186 12.52 -11.40 1.46
C VAL A 186 13.92 -11.39 0.82
N LYS A 187 14.85 -12.17 1.37
CA LYS A 187 16.20 -12.40 0.83
C LYS A 187 16.22 -12.83 -0.65
N THR A 188 15.19 -13.54 -1.12
CA THR A 188 15.13 -14.02 -2.51
C THR A 188 14.87 -12.90 -3.52
N GLY A 189 14.50 -11.69 -3.07
CA GLY A 189 14.51 -10.47 -3.88
C GLY A 189 13.22 -10.14 -4.63
N PHE A 190 12.19 -10.99 -4.64
CA PHE A 190 10.94 -10.72 -5.39
C PHE A 190 9.92 -9.81 -4.66
N GLY A 191 10.33 -9.22 -3.53
CA GLY A 191 9.59 -8.15 -2.84
C GLY A 191 8.42 -8.58 -1.96
N GLN A 192 8.05 -9.86 -1.90
CA GLN A 192 7.05 -10.38 -0.97
C GLN A 192 7.69 -11.23 0.14
N PRO A 193 7.03 -11.40 1.30
CA PRO A 193 5.83 -10.69 1.74
C PRO A 193 6.13 -9.29 2.31
N SER A 194 5.16 -8.38 2.26
CA SER A 194 5.20 -7.15 3.06
C SER A 194 4.89 -7.42 4.54
N ILE A 195 5.34 -6.54 5.42
CA ILE A 195 5.27 -6.74 6.87
C ILE A 195 4.49 -5.61 7.52
N PHE A 196 3.50 -5.96 8.34
CA PHE A 196 2.61 -5.01 9.00
C PHE A 196 2.58 -5.22 10.51
N ASN A 197 2.45 -4.13 11.24
CA ASN A 197 2.35 -4.13 12.69
C ASN A 197 0.89 -4.35 13.12
N THR A 198 0.58 -5.56 13.59
CA THR A 198 -0.76 -5.89 14.08
C THR A 198 -1.18 -4.99 15.25
N ASP A 199 -0.24 -4.62 16.12
CA ASP A 199 -0.55 -3.83 17.30
C ASP A 199 -0.94 -2.39 16.89
N ALA A 200 -0.31 -1.83 15.86
CA ALA A 200 -0.69 -0.53 15.28
C ALA A 200 -2.03 -0.61 14.54
N VAL A 201 -2.23 -1.60 13.65
CA VAL A 201 -3.49 -1.79 12.91
C VAL A 201 -4.69 -1.89 13.85
N VAL A 202 -4.56 -2.63 14.96
CA VAL A 202 -5.64 -2.73 15.96
C VAL A 202 -5.92 -1.38 16.62
N GLN A 203 -4.87 -0.61 16.97
CA GLN A 203 -5.02 0.73 17.56
C GLN A 203 -5.67 1.72 16.58
N GLU A 204 -5.27 1.71 15.31
CA GLU A 204 -5.86 2.52 14.24
C GLU A 204 -7.36 2.25 14.11
N LEU A 205 -7.76 0.99 14.00
CA LEU A 205 -9.16 0.60 13.86
C LEU A 205 -9.98 1.00 15.11
N ILE A 206 -9.43 0.82 16.31
CA ILE A 206 -10.10 1.25 17.56
C ILE A 206 -10.28 2.77 17.58
N ARG A 207 -9.25 3.56 17.21
CA ARG A 207 -9.34 5.03 17.10
C ARG A 207 -10.47 5.44 16.15
N GLN A 208 -10.66 4.66 15.09
CA GLN A 208 -11.72 4.88 14.10
C GLN A 208 -13.10 4.35 14.52
N GLY A 209 -13.27 3.89 15.76
CA GLY A 209 -14.55 3.49 16.32
C GLY A 209 -14.92 2.02 16.13
N LYS A 210 -14.00 1.18 15.66
CA LYS A 210 -14.24 -0.27 15.55
C LYS A 210 -14.20 -0.92 16.93
N SER A 211 -15.03 -1.93 17.13
CA SER A 211 -14.92 -2.77 18.33
C SER A 211 -13.56 -3.47 18.39
N LEU A 212 -13.06 -3.78 19.60
CA LEU A 212 -11.80 -4.50 19.76
C LEU A 212 -11.80 -5.86 19.04
N GLU A 213 -12.94 -6.56 19.05
CA GLU A 213 -13.08 -7.83 18.35
C GLU A 213 -12.97 -7.65 16.83
N ASP A 214 -13.68 -6.68 16.27
CA ASP A 214 -13.64 -6.40 14.83
C ASP A 214 -12.25 -5.91 14.39
N ALA A 215 -11.59 -5.10 15.22
CA ALA A 215 -10.22 -4.64 14.99
C ALA A 215 -9.22 -5.81 14.94
N ARG A 216 -9.33 -6.78 15.86
CA ARG A 216 -8.48 -7.99 15.86
C ARG A 216 -8.77 -8.93 14.72
N ARG A 217 -10.00 -8.93 14.18
CA ARG A 217 -10.39 -9.69 12.99
C ARG A 217 -9.98 -8.99 11.69
N GLY A 218 -9.68 -7.69 11.75
CA GLY A 218 -9.23 -6.88 10.63
C GLY A 218 -7.80 -7.16 10.19
N GLY A 219 -7.32 -6.29 9.31
CA GLY A 219 -6.00 -6.37 8.71
C GLY A 219 -5.81 -5.25 7.71
N CYS A 220 -4.94 -5.48 6.72
CA CYS A 220 -4.74 -4.54 5.61
C CYS A 220 -5.19 -5.17 4.28
N SER A 221 -5.79 -4.39 3.38
CA SER A 221 -6.04 -4.83 1.99
C SER A 221 -5.25 -3.96 1.01
N GLY A 222 -5.44 -4.17 -0.29
CA GLY A 222 -4.88 -3.30 -1.32
C GLY A 222 -3.36 -3.24 -1.28
N CYS A 223 -2.84 -2.06 -0.99
CA CYS A 223 -1.44 -1.80 -0.71
C CYS A 223 -1.11 -1.92 0.78
N VAL A 224 -1.72 -1.06 1.61
CA VAL A 224 -1.42 -0.91 3.05
C VAL A 224 -2.64 -0.49 3.89
N GLU A 225 -3.85 -0.54 3.35
CA GLU A 225 -5.05 0.10 3.90
C GLU A 225 -5.67 -0.76 5.03
N ALA A 226 -5.69 -0.22 6.25
CA ALA A 226 -6.27 -0.89 7.42
C ALA A 226 -7.80 -0.88 7.39
N GLY A 227 -8.42 -2.05 7.58
CA GLY A 227 -9.87 -2.21 7.56
C GLY A 227 -10.41 -3.34 8.44
N ALA A 228 -11.66 -3.19 8.87
CA ALA A 228 -12.40 -4.26 9.54
C ALA A 228 -13.05 -5.19 8.51
N PHE A 229 -12.36 -6.29 8.19
CA PHE A 229 -12.76 -7.23 7.14
C PHE A 229 -14.19 -7.77 7.30
N GLY A 230 -14.93 -7.74 6.18
CA GLY A 230 -16.32 -8.17 6.09
C GLY A 230 -17.33 -7.27 6.81
N ARG A 231 -16.91 -6.12 7.37
CA ARG A 231 -17.74 -5.24 8.21
C ARG A 231 -17.64 -3.77 7.84
N GLU A 232 -16.70 -3.39 6.98
CA GLU A 232 -16.41 -2.01 6.68
C GLU A 232 -16.45 -1.72 5.19
N ALA A 233 -17.03 -0.57 4.84
CA ALA A 233 -16.85 0.07 3.55
C ALA A 233 -15.82 1.21 3.68
N TYR A 234 -14.57 0.92 3.35
CA TYR A 234 -13.45 1.87 3.47
C TYR A 234 -12.92 2.28 2.09
N PHE A 235 -13.49 3.37 1.54
CA PHE A 235 -13.21 3.74 0.14
C PHE A 235 -11.98 4.62 0.01
N LEU A 236 -11.11 4.31 -0.95
CA LEU A 236 -10.04 5.21 -1.35
C LEU A 236 -10.55 6.14 -2.43
N SER A 237 -10.60 7.43 -2.11
CA SER A 237 -11.24 8.42 -2.99
C SER A 237 -10.29 9.03 -4.00
N GLY A 238 -8.97 8.88 -3.83
CA GLY A 238 -7.93 9.33 -4.74
C GLY A 238 -6.81 10.11 -4.06
N TYR A 239 -5.64 10.07 -4.68
CA TYR A 239 -4.39 10.62 -4.17
C TYR A 239 -4.38 12.15 -4.07
N PHE A 240 -3.55 12.67 -3.16
CA PHE A 240 -3.39 14.09 -2.86
C PHE A 240 -1.91 14.49 -2.92
N ASN A 241 -1.59 15.42 -3.83
CA ASN A 241 -0.21 15.83 -4.15
C ASN A 241 0.27 16.92 -3.17
N LEU A 242 0.91 16.52 -2.06
CA LEU A 242 1.42 17.48 -1.06
C LEU A 242 2.52 18.39 -1.63
N PRO A 243 3.50 17.91 -2.42
CA PRO A 243 4.51 18.76 -3.06
C PRO A 243 3.93 19.84 -3.97
N LYS A 244 2.84 19.55 -4.69
CA LYS A 244 2.16 20.57 -5.53
C LYS A 244 1.56 21.70 -4.70
N ILE A 245 1.10 21.42 -3.47
CA ILE A 245 0.62 22.47 -2.56
C ILE A 245 1.77 23.41 -2.16
N LEU A 246 2.98 22.88 -1.96
CA LEU A 246 4.17 23.70 -1.71
C LEU A 246 4.50 24.59 -2.91
N GLU A 247 4.49 24.05 -4.14
CA GLU A 247 4.67 24.86 -5.36
C GLU A 247 3.64 25.99 -5.43
N LEU A 248 2.36 25.70 -5.17
CA LEU A 248 1.33 26.73 -5.17
C LEU A 248 1.57 27.79 -4.08
N ALA A 249 2.05 27.42 -2.89
CA ALA A 249 2.40 28.38 -1.85
C ALA A 249 3.58 29.28 -2.24
N LEU A 250 4.55 28.75 -2.99
CA LEU A 250 5.69 29.50 -3.54
C LEU A 250 5.27 30.50 -4.64
N HIS A 251 4.12 30.30 -5.26
CA HIS A 251 3.63 31.12 -6.38
C HIS A 251 2.29 31.80 -6.08
N ASP A 252 1.97 32.07 -4.82
CA ASP A 252 0.73 32.78 -4.43
C ASP A 252 -0.55 32.13 -5.00
N GLY A 253 -0.59 30.80 -5.08
CA GLY A 253 -1.68 29.99 -5.62
C GLY A 253 -1.69 29.83 -7.15
N PHE A 254 -0.76 30.46 -7.86
CA PHE A 254 -0.59 30.31 -9.30
C PHE A 254 0.14 29.00 -9.62
N ASP A 255 -0.36 28.24 -10.60
CA ASP A 255 0.33 27.04 -11.12
C ASP A 255 1.14 27.42 -12.37
N PRO A 256 2.48 27.48 -12.28
CA PRO A 256 3.34 27.87 -13.41
C PRO A 256 3.16 26.98 -14.64
N ARG A 257 2.86 25.70 -14.43
CA ARG A 257 2.72 24.72 -15.50
C ARG A 257 1.44 24.91 -16.31
N THR A 258 0.33 25.26 -15.64
CA THR A 258 -0.97 25.45 -16.34
C THR A 258 -1.25 26.89 -16.70
N GLY A 259 -0.48 27.84 -16.16
CA GLY A 259 -0.66 29.27 -16.37
C GLY A 259 -1.94 29.81 -15.73
N LYS A 260 -2.44 29.17 -14.67
CA LYS A 260 -3.73 29.47 -14.04
C LYS A 260 -3.60 29.67 -12.54
N GLN A 261 -4.39 30.58 -12.00
CA GLN A 261 -4.63 30.71 -10.56
C GLN A 261 -5.49 29.53 -10.10
N LEU A 262 -4.88 28.50 -9.52
CA LEU A 262 -5.59 27.32 -9.03
C LEU A 262 -5.95 27.44 -7.55
N GLY A 263 -5.03 27.98 -6.75
CA GLY A 263 -5.20 28.20 -5.31
C GLY A 263 -5.59 29.64 -4.97
N PRO A 264 -5.98 29.91 -3.71
CA PRO A 264 -6.16 31.29 -3.23
C PRO A 264 -4.86 32.09 -3.27
N HIS A 265 -4.98 33.42 -3.29
CA HIS A 265 -3.85 34.31 -3.02
C HIS A 265 -3.49 34.21 -1.53
N THR A 266 -2.33 33.66 -1.23
CA THR A 266 -1.80 33.49 0.13
C THR A 266 -0.69 34.47 0.48
N GLY A 267 -0.27 35.30 -0.47
CA GLY A 267 0.81 36.27 -0.37
C GLY A 267 2.05 35.86 -1.15
N ASP A 268 2.82 36.87 -1.55
CA ASP A 268 4.14 36.71 -2.14
C ASP A 268 5.15 36.20 -1.10
N PRO A 269 5.87 35.09 -1.34
CA PRO A 269 6.85 34.56 -0.40
C PRO A 269 7.90 35.57 0.05
N ARG A 270 8.27 36.52 -0.82
CA ARG A 270 9.24 37.58 -0.53
C ARG A 270 8.81 38.50 0.61
N ALA A 271 7.51 38.53 0.95
CA ALA A 271 6.96 39.33 2.02
C ALA A 271 6.84 38.60 3.38
N PHE A 272 7.08 37.28 3.44
CA PHE A 272 6.96 36.55 4.70
C PHE A 272 8.21 36.68 5.57
N GLU A 273 8.06 37.36 6.71
CA GLU A 273 9.16 37.64 7.66
C GLU A 273 9.59 36.41 8.50
N SER A 274 8.82 35.32 8.49
CA SER A 274 9.13 34.10 9.24
C SER A 274 8.70 32.83 8.49
N PHE A 275 9.35 31.71 8.82
CA PHE A 275 8.96 30.39 8.32
C PHE A 275 7.52 30.05 8.70
N ASP A 276 7.06 30.41 9.90
CA ASP A 276 5.68 30.15 10.32
C ASP A 276 4.65 30.91 9.49
N ALA A 277 4.97 32.13 9.04
CA ALA A 277 4.12 32.88 8.12
C ALA A 277 4.04 32.21 6.74
N PHE A 278 5.16 31.72 6.20
CA PHE A 278 5.16 30.93 4.97
C PHE A 278 4.39 29.60 5.14
N PHE A 279 4.61 28.89 6.25
CA PHE A 279 3.92 27.64 6.53
C PHE A 279 2.39 27.85 6.64
N ALA A 280 1.94 28.96 7.22
CA ALA A 280 0.52 29.32 7.26
C ALA A 280 -0.09 29.55 5.85
N ALA A 281 0.70 30.11 4.92
CA ALA A 281 0.31 30.20 3.50
C ALA A 281 0.16 28.79 2.88
N PHE A 282 1.13 27.90 3.11
CA PHE A 282 1.02 26.48 2.72
C PHE A 282 -0.24 25.80 3.30
N GLU A 283 -0.54 26.00 4.58
CA GLU A 283 -1.74 25.45 5.22
C GLU A 283 -3.04 25.97 4.59
N THR A 284 -3.05 27.22 4.16
CA THR A 284 -4.21 27.82 3.48
C THR A 284 -4.41 27.25 2.09
N GLN A 285 -3.33 27.04 1.33
CA GLN A 285 -3.38 26.30 0.06
C GLN A 285 -3.91 24.87 0.31
N LEU A 286 -3.36 24.17 1.31
CA LEU A 286 -3.76 22.81 1.66
C LEU A 286 -5.26 22.72 1.98
N ALA A 287 -5.76 23.62 2.84
CA ALA A 287 -7.16 23.70 3.23
C ALA A 287 -8.10 23.91 2.04
N HIS A 288 -7.69 24.74 1.07
CA HIS A 288 -8.47 25.00 -0.14
C HIS A 288 -8.69 23.72 -0.95
N PHE A 289 -7.61 23.00 -1.28
CA PHE A 289 -7.67 21.81 -2.12
C PHE A 289 -8.29 20.60 -1.42
N VAL A 290 -8.05 20.42 -0.11
CA VAL A 290 -8.77 19.41 0.69
C VAL A 290 -10.27 19.71 0.68
N GLY A 291 -10.66 20.98 0.81
CA GLY A 291 -12.05 21.40 0.72
C GLY A 291 -12.70 21.05 -0.62
N ILE A 292 -11.99 21.26 -1.74
CA ILE A 292 -12.45 20.85 -3.07
C ILE A 292 -12.60 19.32 -3.14
N LYS A 293 -11.58 18.58 -2.71
CA LYS A 293 -11.54 17.11 -2.75
C LYS A 293 -12.73 16.50 -2.02
N ILE A 294 -13.00 16.93 -0.78
CA ILE A 294 -14.11 16.39 0.02
C ILE A 294 -15.48 16.68 -0.59
N ARG A 295 -15.69 17.87 -1.19
CA ARG A 295 -16.94 18.16 -1.91
C ARG A 295 -17.14 17.24 -3.10
N GLY A 296 -16.07 17.00 -3.87
CA GLY A 296 -16.08 16.06 -4.99
C GLY A 296 -16.38 14.62 -4.53
N ASN A 297 -15.70 14.17 -3.48
CA ASN A 297 -15.91 12.84 -2.90
C ASN A 297 -17.37 12.62 -2.50
N ASN A 298 -17.96 13.53 -1.72
CA ASN A 298 -19.34 13.39 -1.27
C ASN A 298 -20.34 13.33 -2.43
N LEU A 299 -20.09 14.09 -3.51
CA LEU A 299 -20.90 14.02 -4.72
C LEU A 299 -20.79 12.65 -5.41
N ILE A 300 -19.56 12.15 -5.60
CA ILE A 300 -19.30 10.85 -6.25
C ILE A 300 -19.88 9.70 -5.43
N GLU A 301 -19.71 9.71 -4.11
CA GLU A 301 -20.27 8.69 -3.23
C GLU A 301 -21.80 8.67 -3.29
N THR A 302 -22.44 9.84 -3.35
CA THR A 302 -23.89 9.95 -3.56
C THR A 302 -24.32 9.36 -4.90
N MET A 303 -23.50 9.55 -5.96
CA MET A 303 -23.74 8.94 -7.27
C MET A 303 -23.60 7.42 -7.21
N PHE A 304 -22.59 6.88 -6.54
CA PHE A 304 -22.41 5.43 -6.35
C PHE A 304 -23.61 4.81 -5.65
N ALA A 305 -24.03 5.42 -4.53
CA ALA A 305 -25.19 4.99 -3.75
C ALA A 305 -26.49 4.94 -4.57
N ARG A 306 -26.63 5.79 -5.59
CA ARG A 306 -27.84 5.89 -6.43
C ARG A 306 -27.77 5.06 -7.71
N HIS A 307 -26.61 4.99 -8.33
CA HIS A 307 -26.45 4.50 -9.71
C HIS A 307 -25.64 3.22 -9.82
N MET A 308 -24.90 2.83 -8.78
CA MET A 308 -24.05 1.65 -8.78
C MET A 308 -24.25 0.81 -7.53
N PRO A 309 -25.47 0.46 -7.09
CA PRO A 309 -25.62 -0.45 -5.96
C PRO A 309 -24.90 -1.79 -6.25
N ALA A 310 -24.31 -2.38 -5.21
CA ALA A 310 -23.57 -3.65 -5.27
C ALA A 310 -24.30 -4.74 -4.46
N PRO A 311 -25.46 -5.24 -4.94
CA PRO A 311 -26.30 -6.14 -4.18
C PRO A 311 -25.64 -7.48 -3.84
N PHE A 312 -24.82 -8.05 -4.72
CA PHE A 312 -24.10 -9.30 -4.45
C PHE A 312 -23.05 -9.10 -3.37
N LEU A 313 -22.22 -8.04 -3.46
CA LEU A 313 -21.28 -7.68 -2.40
C LEU A 313 -22.01 -7.44 -1.07
N SER A 314 -23.17 -6.78 -1.09
CA SER A 314 -23.97 -6.50 0.10
C SER A 314 -24.43 -7.77 0.85
N LEU A 315 -24.51 -8.92 0.19
CA LEU A 315 -24.82 -10.20 0.86
C LEU A 315 -23.66 -10.74 1.70
N LEU A 316 -22.44 -10.26 1.46
CA LEU A 316 -21.19 -10.76 2.04
C LEU A 316 -20.64 -9.84 3.14
N ILE A 317 -21.23 -8.66 3.29
CA ILE A 317 -20.79 -7.64 4.26
C ILE A 317 -21.81 -7.57 5.40
N ASP A 318 -21.30 -7.71 6.62
CA ASP A 318 -22.07 -7.66 7.85
C ASP A 318 -22.91 -6.37 7.92
N ASP A 319 -24.11 -6.53 8.47
CA ASP A 319 -25.12 -5.51 8.74
C ASP A 319 -25.85 -4.95 7.50
N CYS A 320 -25.38 -5.15 6.26
CA CYS A 320 -26.10 -4.71 5.04
C CYS A 320 -27.51 -5.32 4.96
N ILE A 321 -27.62 -6.64 5.12
CA ILE A 321 -28.91 -7.36 5.14
C ILE A 321 -29.78 -6.89 6.30
N ALA A 322 -29.21 -6.82 7.51
CA ALA A 322 -29.95 -6.45 8.72
C ALA A 322 -30.51 -5.02 8.66
N ARG A 323 -29.80 -4.11 8.00
CA ARG A 323 -30.22 -2.72 7.78
C ARG A 323 -31.11 -2.54 6.55
N GLY A 324 -31.16 -3.52 5.65
CA GLY A 324 -31.84 -3.38 4.36
C GLY A 324 -31.23 -2.29 3.48
N LEU A 325 -29.92 -2.10 3.58
CA LEU A 325 -29.17 -1.06 2.86
C LEU A 325 -28.01 -1.70 2.08
N ASP A 326 -27.81 -1.21 0.86
CA ASP A 326 -26.70 -1.61 0.00
C ASP A 326 -25.35 -1.12 0.56
N TYR A 327 -24.27 -1.84 0.24
CA TYR A 327 -22.90 -1.50 0.59
C TYR A 327 -22.50 -0.07 0.19
N HIS A 328 -22.84 0.38 -1.02
CA HIS A 328 -22.56 1.76 -1.46
C HIS A 328 -23.47 2.81 -0.81
N GLN A 329 -24.56 2.40 -0.17
CA GLN A 329 -25.49 3.27 0.57
C GLN A 329 -25.15 3.39 2.07
N GLY A 330 -24.06 2.76 2.52
CA GLY A 330 -23.68 2.74 3.94
C GLY A 330 -24.23 1.56 4.73
N GLY A 331 -24.60 0.46 4.05
CA GLY A 331 -25.11 -0.76 4.69
C GLY A 331 -24.12 -1.43 5.63
N ALA A 332 -22.81 -1.29 5.38
CA ALA A 332 -21.77 -1.89 6.21
C ALA A 332 -21.80 -1.36 7.66
N ARG A 333 -21.34 -2.18 8.62
CA ARG A 333 -21.24 -1.79 10.03
C ARG A 333 -20.48 -0.47 10.21
N TYR A 334 -19.32 -0.38 9.56
CA TYR A 334 -18.43 0.78 9.58
C TYR A 334 -18.31 1.38 8.18
N ASN A 335 -18.22 2.71 8.09
CA ASN A 335 -18.09 3.42 6.82
C ASN A 335 -17.00 4.49 6.94
N THR A 336 -15.96 4.39 6.13
CA THR A 336 -14.85 5.35 6.09
C THR A 336 -14.49 5.70 4.64
N THR A 337 -13.91 6.88 4.44
CA THR A 337 -13.40 7.33 3.14
C THR A 337 -12.01 7.91 3.32
N TYR A 338 -11.06 7.49 2.52
CA TYR A 338 -9.66 7.87 2.62
C TYR A 338 -9.26 8.83 1.49
N ILE A 339 -8.36 9.75 1.82
CA ILE A 339 -7.64 10.61 0.87
C ILE A 339 -6.16 10.33 1.08
N GLN A 340 -5.53 9.78 0.04
CA GLN A 340 -4.17 9.25 0.12
C GLN A 340 -3.12 10.37 -0.06
N GLY A 341 -2.40 10.73 1.00
CA GLY A 341 -1.31 11.71 0.94
C GLY A 341 -0.08 11.15 0.22
N VAL A 342 0.50 11.94 -0.69
CA VAL A 342 1.67 11.54 -1.50
C VAL A 342 2.74 12.62 -1.46
N GLY A 343 4.02 12.20 -1.38
CA GLY A 343 5.17 13.10 -1.45
C GLY A 343 5.60 13.69 -0.11
N LEU A 344 5.42 12.96 1.00
CA LEU A 344 5.73 13.43 2.36
C LEU A 344 7.21 13.82 2.52
N GLY A 345 8.14 12.99 2.03
CA GLY A 345 9.57 13.29 2.07
C GLY A 345 9.92 14.54 1.26
N THR A 346 9.44 14.63 0.00
CA THR A 346 9.68 15.78 -0.88
C THR A 346 9.17 17.10 -0.27
N VAL A 347 7.94 17.13 0.25
CA VAL A 347 7.41 18.37 0.85
C VAL A 347 8.14 18.72 2.15
N THR A 348 8.53 17.72 2.94
CA THR A 348 9.29 17.93 4.19
C THR A 348 10.66 18.52 3.90
N ASP A 349 11.40 17.94 2.97
CA ASP A 349 12.73 18.42 2.58
C ASP A 349 12.67 19.80 1.91
N GLY A 350 11.59 20.08 1.17
CA GLY A 350 11.35 21.41 0.59
C GLY A 350 11.12 22.47 1.67
N LEU A 351 10.34 22.13 2.69
CA LEU A 351 10.13 23.00 3.85
C LEU A 351 11.39 23.14 4.72
N SER A 352 12.17 22.07 4.89
CA SER A 352 13.48 22.08 5.55
C SER A 352 14.42 23.07 4.84
N SER A 353 14.49 23.00 3.51
CA SER A 353 15.29 23.92 2.72
C SER A 353 14.86 25.38 2.87
N ILE A 354 13.56 25.68 2.88
CA ILE A 354 13.08 27.04 3.15
C ILE A 354 13.46 27.48 4.56
N LEU A 355 13.21 26.65 5.58
CA LEU A 355 13.54 26.94 6.97
C LEU A 355 15.02 27.29 7.13
N HIS A 356 15.90 26.43 6.62
CA HIS A 356 17.34 26.59 6.78
C HIS A 356 17.93 27.65 5.85
N ASN A 357 17.69 27.57 4.55
CA ASN A 357 18.39 28.41 3.57
C ASN A 357 17.85 29.84 3.51
N ILE A 358 16.57 30.08 3.84
CA ILE A 358 16.00 31.43 3.87
C ILE A 358 16.00 32.02 5.29
N TYR A 359 15.54 31.27 6.29
CA TYR A 359 15.22 31.86 7.60
C TYR A 359 16.29 31.67 8.67
N GLN A 360 16.99 30.52 8.72
CA GLN A 360 17.99 30.23 9.75
C GLN A 360 19.42 30.56 9.30
N ASP A 361 19.97 29.77 8.37
CA ASP A 361 21.35 29.89 7.86
C ASP A 361 21.49 31.05 6.88
N LYS A 362 20.38 31.50 6.27
CA LYS A 362 20.31 32.64 5.32
C LYS A 362 21.30 32.52 4.16
N ARG A 363 21.44 31.30 3.62
CA ARG A 363 22.36 31.00 2.50
C ARG A 363 21.90 31.64 1.18
N CYS A 364 20.60 31.90 1.03
CA CYS A 364 20.07 32.68 -0.09
C CYS A 364 18.85 33.52 0.32
N GLY A 365 18.45 34.46 -0.54
CA GLY A 365 17.19 35.18 -0.40
C GLY A 365 16.08 34.59 -1.27
N TRP A 366 14.83 34.98 -1.01
CA TRP A 366 13.67 34.52 -1.78
C TRP A 366 13.80 34.75 -3.28
N GLU A 367 14.33 35.90 -3.71
CA GLU A 367 14.53 36.20 -5.14
C GLU A 367 15.44 35.17 -5.81
N THR A 368 16.57 34.84 -5.18
CA THR A 368 17.51 33.83 -5.69
C THR A 368 16.91 32.43 -5.69
N MET A 369 16.19 32.04 -4.62
CA MET A 369 15.54 30.73 -4.56
C MET A 369 14.47 30.60 -5.65
N LEU A 370 13.53 31.55 -5.77
CA LEU A 370 12.47 31.49 -6.76
C LEU A 370 13.03 31.50 -8.19
N ALA A 371 14.03 32.35 -8.48
CA ALA A 371 14.69 32.37 -9.78
C ALA A 371 15.34 31.02 -10.11
N ALA A 372 15.99 30.37 -9.14
CA ALA A 372 16.57 29.06 -9.33
C ALA A 372 15.51 27.98 -9.62
N LEU A 373 14.37 28.00 -8.92
CA LEU A 373 13.28 27.05 -9.16
C LEU A 373 12.62 27.26 -10.55
N ASP A 374 12.34 28.52 -10.90
CA ASP A 374 11.74 28.88 -12.20
C ASP A 374 12.66 28.50 -13.38
N ALA A 375 13.98 28.54 -13.16
CA ALA A 375 14.99 28.15 -14.14
C ALA A 375 15.31 26.64 -14.12
N ASP A 376 14.60 25.81 -13.33
CA ASP A 376 14.95 24.40 -13.09
C ASP A 376 16.45 24.23 -12.74
N PHE A 377 16.94 25.10 -11.86
CA PHE A 377 18.32 25.23 -11.41
C PHE A 377 19.37 25.55 -12.49
N ALA A 378 18.97 25.85 -13.73
CA ALA A 378 19.92 26.21 -14.79
C ALA A 378 20.67 27.50 -14.44
N GLY A 379 22.00 27.43 -14.32
CA GLY A 379 22.84 28.56 -13.90
C GLY A 379 22.88 28.79 -12.38
N HIS A 380 22.32 27.87 -11.59
CA HIS A 380 22.26 27.92 -10.13
C HIS A 380 22.82 26.65 -9.48
N ASP A 381 23.86 26.05 -10.08
CA ASP A 381 24.41 24.75 -9.67
C ASP A 381 24.87 24.70 -8.20
N ASP A 382 25.51 25.77 -7.70
CA ASP A 382 25.95 25.87 -6.30
C ASP A 382 24.76 25.84 -5.32
N LEU A 383 23.67 26.52 -5.67
CA LEU A 383 22.45 26.53 -4.84
C LEU A 383 21.73 25.18 -4.92
N HIS A 384 21.71 24.56 -6.11
CA HIS A 384 21.17 23.20 -6.27
C HIS A 384 21.95 22.19 -5.41
N HIS A 385 23.28 22.28 -5.42
CA HIS A 385 24.15 21.47 -4.56
C HIS A 385 23.85 21.71 -3.07
N THR A 386 23.70 22.97 -2.65
CA THR A 386 23.33 23.32 -1.26
C THR A 386 22.02 22.64 -0.84
N PHE A 387 21.01 22.63 -1.71
CA PHE A 387 19.72 22.00 -1.41
C PHE A 387 19.82 20.48 -1.33
N LEU A 388 20.65 19.84 -2.14
CA LEU A 388 20.82 18.38 -2.18
C LEU A 388 21.72 17.86 -1.05
N GLU A 389 22.83 18.54 -0.77
CA GLU A 389 23.94 17.99 0.00
C GLU A 389 24.15 18.65 1.36
N GLU A 390 23.82 19.93 1.52
CA GLU A 390 24.18 20.71 2.70
C GLU A 390 22.99 21.15 3.56
N THR A 391 21.77 20.81 3.13
CA THR A 391 20.51 21.08 3.83
C THR A 391 20.06 19.83 4.60
N PRO A 392 19.59 19.93 5.86
CA PRO A 392 19.05 18.77 6.59
C PRO A 392 17.93 18.05 5.83
N LYS A 393 17.97 16.72 5.80
CA LYS A 393 17.03 15.85 5.06
C LYS A 393 16.32 14.87 5.99
N TYR A 394 15.03 14.68 5.75
CA TYR A 394 14.21 13.65 6.37
C TYR A 394 14.80 12.25 6.10
N GLY A 395 14.76 11.37 7.10
CA GLY A 395 15.26 10.00 6.97
C GLY A 395 16.67 9.78 7.52
N ASN A 396 17.21 10.75 8.26
CA ASN A 396 18.58 10.71 8.78
C ASN A 396 18.64 10.81 10.32
N ASP A 397 17.52 10.61 11.01
CA ASP A 397 17.37 10.85 12.45
C ASP A 397 17.93 12.23 12.87
N ASP A 398 17.60 13.25 12.07
CA ASP A 398 18.05 14.64 12.25
C ASP A 398 16.83 15.51 12.53
N GLU A 399 16.66 15.90 13.80
CA GLU A 399 15.52 16.69 14.30
C GLU A 399 15.28 17.97 13.47
N ARG A 400 16.33 18.56 12.89
CA ARG A 400 16.21 19.78 12.07
C ARG A 400 15.31 19.62 10.85
N ALA A 401 15.28 18.44 10.23
CA ALA A 401 14.36 18.13 9.14
C ALA A 401 13.16 17.32 9.64
N ASP A 402 13.41 16.35 10.51
CA ASP A 402 12.39 15.40 10.91
C ASP A 402 11.27 16.02 11.76
N ASP A 403 11.53 17.09 12.51
CA ASP A 403 10.49 17.79 13.29
C ASP A 403 9.43 18.45 12.40
N LEU A 404 9.72 18.62 11.10
CA LEU A 404 8.76 19.11 10.11
C LEU A 404 7.80 18.01 9.64
N VAL A 405 8.17 16.73 9.72
CA VAL A 405 7.31 15.60 9.31
C VAL A 405 5.98 15.58 10.06
N PRO A 406 5.94 15.58 11.42
CA PRO A 406 4.67 15.62 12.14
C PRO A 406 3.93 16.94 11.86
N ARG A 407 4.64 18.06 11.65
CA ARG A 407 4.00 19.35 11.35
C ARG A 407 3.24 19.31 10.01
N VAL A 408 3.84 18.75 8.96
CA VAL A 408 3.19 18.55 7.64
C VAL A 408 2.03 17.56 7.75
N PHE A 409 2.27 16.42 8.40
CA PHE A 409 1.25 15.39 8.56
C PHE A 409 0.03 15.91 9.33
N GLU A 410 0.22 16.58 10.47
CA GLU A 410 -0.89 17.13 11.26
C GLU A 410 -1.65 18.22 10.51
N ALA A 411 -0.96 19.04 9.71
CA ALA A 411 -1.61 20.05 8.87
C ALA A 411 -2.57 19.42 7.85
N PHE A 412 -2.21 18.27 7.27
CA PHE A 412 -3.06 17.51 6.35
C PHE A 412 -4.16 16.76 7.09
N TRP A 413 -3.80 16.02 8.14
CA TRP A 413 -4.69 15.18 8.92
C TRP A 413 -5.87 15.96 9.52
N LYS A 414 -5.61 17.10 10.16
CA LYS A 414 -6.66 17.94 10.82
C LYS A 414 -7.71 18.47 9.83
N LEU A 415 -7.38 18.56 8.55
CA LEU A 415 -8.29 19.03 7.51
C LEU A 415 -9.22 17.94 7.01
N ILE A 416 -8.97 16.67 7.33
CA ILE A 416 -9.67 15.51 6.75
C ILE A 416 -10.34 14.65 7.82
N ASP A 417 -9.59 14.28 8.86
CA ASP A 417 -10.05 13.30 9.85
C ASP A 417 -11.37 13.73 10.50
N GLY A 418 -12.34 12.81 10.52
CA GLY A 418 -13.64 13.01 11.15
C GLY A 418 -14.66 13.79 10.31
N ARG A 419 -14.30 14.34 9.14
CA ARG A 419 -15.28 15.03 8.29
C ARG A 419 -16.33 14.06 7.73
N PRO A 420 -17.64 14.37 7.74
CA PRO A 420 -18.66 13.45 7.26
C PRO A 420 -18.45 13.01 5.80
N ASN A 421 -18.71 11.73 5.51
CA ASN A 421 -18.85 11.22 4.14
C ASN A 421 -20.34 11.05 3.76
N ALA A 422 -20.64 10.68 2.52
CA ALA A 422 -22.04 10.57 2.07
C ALA A 422 -22.75 9.28 2.51
N ARG A 423 -22.04 8.36 3.19
CA ARG A 423 -22.53 7.04 3.62
C ARG A 423 -22.79 6.95 5.14
N GLY A 424 -22.90 8.09 5.82
CA GLY A 424 -23.09 8.14 7.28
C GLY A 424 -21.83 7.83 8.10
N GLY A 425 -20.66 7.85 7.46
CA GLY A 425 -19.34 7.64 8.05
C GLY A 425 -18.49 8.92 8.06
N SER A 426 -17.17 8.75 8.07
CA SER A 426 -16.22 9.87 8.08
C SER A 426 -15.04 9.68 7.14
N HIS A 427 -14.47 10.80 6.70
CA HIS A 427 -13.19 10.85 6.04
C HIS A 427 -12.04 10.59 7.02
N ARG A 428 -10.97 9.98 6.50
CA ARG A 428 -9.73 9.59 7.18
C ARG A 428 -8.55 9.79 6.23
N VAL A 429 -7.33 9.58 6.73
CA VAL A 429 -6.08 9.75 5.98
C VAL A 429 -5.29 8.45 5.97
N ASP A 430 -4.68 8.18 4.84
CA ASP A 430 -3.65 7.18 4.58
C ASP A 430 -2.51 7.82 3.77
N MET A 431 -1.34 7.19 3.78
CA MET A 431 -0.12 7.72 3.15
C MET A 431 0.52 6.66 2.24
N LEU A 432 0.02 6.56 1.01
CA LEU A 432 0.50 5.60 0.01
C LEU A 432 0.39 6.17 -1.42
N PRO A 433 1.31 5.82 -2.35
CA PRO A 433 1.31 6.42 -3.67
C PRO A 433 0.91 5.49 -4.82
N THR A 434 0.99 4.16 -4.67
CA THR A 434 1.04 3.21 -5.80
C THR A 434 2.08 3.69 -6.85
N THR A 435 1.68 4.10 -8.06
CA THR A 435 2.57 4.73 -9.05
C THR A 435 2.33 6.25 -9.19
N CYS A 436 1.39 6.80 -8.42
CA CYS A 436 0.96 8.19 -8.51
C CYS A 436 2.07 9.20 -8.16
N HIS A 437 3.07 8.81 -7.37
CA HIS A 437 4.26 9.65 -7.10
C HIS A 437 5.06 10.00 -8.36
N VAL A 438 5.02 9.14 -9.40
CA VAL A 438 5.60 9.44 -10.72
C VAL A 438 4.75 10.49 -11.44
N TYR A 439 3.44 10.30 -11.48
CA TYR A 439 2.51 11.25 -12.09
C TYR A 439 2.57 12.63 -11.40
N PHE A 440 2.51 12.64 -10.08
CA PHE A 440 2.62 13.84 -9.25
C PHE A 440 3.95 14.57 -9.45
N GLY A 441 5.04 13.82 -9.65
CA GLY A 441 6.30 14.37 -10.13
C GLY A 441 6.20 15.11 -11.45
N LYS A 442 5.66 14.45 -12.49
CA LYS A 442 5.48 14.99 -13.85
C LYS A 442 4.63 16.27 -13.89
N VAL A 443 3.78 16.50 -12.90
CA VAL A 443 2.86 17.65 -12.82
C VAL A 443 3.32 18.76 -11.87
N THR A 444 4.52 18.62 -11.31
CA THR A 444 5.10 19.54 -10.33
C THR A 444 6.45 20.06 -10.84
N GLY A 445 6.68 21.37 -10.70
CA GLY A 445 7.93 22.01 -11.07
C GLY A 445 9.13 21.59 -10.20
N ALA A 446 10.21 22.36 -10.33
CA ALA A 446 11.35 22.24 -9.43
C ALA A 446 10.93 22.69 -8.02
N LEU A 447 11.49 22.05 -6.99
CA LEU A 447 11.16 22.35 -5.60
C LEU A 447 12.41 22.61 -4.74
N PRO A 448 12.26 23.32 -3.61
CA PRO A 448 13.39 23.66 -2.73
C PRO A 448 14.13 22.45 -2.13
N ASP A 449 13.60 21.23 -2.22
CA ASP A 449 14.31 20.00 -1.82
C ASP A 449 15.44 19.63 -2.79
N GLY A 450 15.55 20.33 -3.92
CA GLY A 450 16.51 20.04 -5.00
C GLY A 450 15.96 19.14 -6.09
N LYS A 451 14.68 18.72 -6.00
CA LYS A 451 14.00 17.99 -7.07
C LYS A 451 13.87 18.89 -8.32
N ARG A 452 14.21 18.36 -9.50
CA ARG A 452 14.01 19.05 -10.78
C ARG A 452 12.57 18.95 -11.29
N ALA A 453 12.19 19.84 -12.19
CA ALA A 453 10.86 19.87 -12.80
C ALA A 453 10.53 18.54 -13.49
N GLY A 454 9.35 17.99 -13.20
CA GLY A 454 8.89 16.73 -13.80
C GLY A 454 9.50 15.45 -13.22
N GLU A 455 10.53 15.52 -12.38
CA GLU A 455 11.05 14.36 -11.66
C GLU A 455 10.04 13.79 -10.66
N THR A 456 10.20 12.52 -10.28
CA THR A 456 9.34 11.84 -9.30
C THR A 456 9.37 12.53 -7.94
N VAL A 457 8.27 12.48 -7.19
CA VAL A 457 8.26 12.85 -5.76
C VAL A 457 8.56 11.61 -4.90
N SER A 458 8.86 11.81 -3.62
CA SER A 458 9.06 10.70 -2.66
C SER A 458 7.84 9.79 -2.62
N GLU A 459 8.08 8.48 -2.61
CA GLU A 459 7.04 7.48 -2.54
C GLU A 459 6.67 7.17 -1.07
N GLY A 460 5.37 7.00 -0.80
CA GLY A 460 4.87 6.68 0.54
C GLY A 460 5.28 7.71 1.59
N ILE A 461 5.79 7.21 2.70
CA ILE A 461 6.44 7.97 3.76
C ILE A 461 7.96 7.78 3.74
N SER A 462 8.52 7.22 2.67
CA SER A 462 9.95 7.00 2.56
C SER A 462 10.70 8.32 2.42
N PRO A 463 11.98 8.38 2.84
CA PRO A 463 12.87 9.48 2.50
C PRO A 463 12.92 9.72 0.98
N VAL A 464 13.27 10.94 0.56
CA VAL A 464 13.51 11.21 -0.87
C VAL A 464 14.62 10.28 -1.37
N GLN A 465 14.51 9.80 -2.61
CA GLN A 465 15.44 8.79 -3.16
C GLN A 465 16.89 9.28 -3.07
N GLY A 466 17.74 8.59 -2.29
CA GLY A 466 19.15 8.94 -2.06
C GLY A 466 19.40 9.96 -0.93
N ALA A 467 18.37 10.41 -0.22
CA ALA A 467 18.49 11.42 0.84
C ALA A 467 18.81 10.82 2.22
N ASP A 468 18.41 9.57 2.49
CA ASP A 468 18.78 8.82 3.68
C ASP A 468 20.20 8.25 3.57
N ARG A 469 21.09 8.73 4.45
CA ARG A 469 22.55 8.50 4.39
C ARG A 469 23.14 8.03 5.73
N ARG A 470 22.28 7.68 6.69
CA ARG A 470 22.68 7.24 8.04
C ARG A 470 22.15 5.84 8.39
N GLY A 471 21.95 5.00 7.39
CA GLY A 471 21.51 3.62 7.54
C GLY A 471 19.99 3.47 7.73
N PRO A 472 19.48 2.22 7.65
CA PRO A 472 18.05 1.93 7.72
C PRO A 472 17.48 2.21 9.11
N THR A 473 18.26 2.04 10.17
CA THR A 473 17.81 2.36 11.54
C THR A 473 17.44 3.85 11.69
N ALA A 474 18.25 4.75 11.14
CA ALA A 474 17.97 6.19 11.17
C ALA A 474 16.74 6.54 10.31
N ALA A 475 16.62 5.97 9.11
CA ALA A 475 15.46 6.16 8.26
C ALA A 475 14.16 5.72 8.95
N LEU A 476 14.17 4.56 9.62
CA LEU A 476 13.02 4.04 10.37
C LEU A 476 12.70 4.88 11.62
N ASN A 477 13.71 5.41 12.32
CA ASN A 477 13.49 6.35 13.42
C ASN A 477 12.79 7.62 12.95
N SER A 478 13.27 8.22 11.84
CA SER A 478 12.63 9.39 11.25
C SER A 478 11.19 9.10 10.82
N ALA A 479 10.96 7.97 10.15
CA ALA A 479 9.63 7.60 9.67
C ALA A 479 8.61 7.38 10.79
N ALA A 480 9.07 6.97 11.97
CA ALA A 480 8.24 6.77 13.17
C ALA A 480 7.94 8.06 13.97
N LYS A 481 8.41 9.24 13.53
CA LYS A 481 8.23 10.51 14.30
C LYS A 481 6.82 11.10 14.24
N PHE A 482 5.99 10.71 13.28
CA PHE A 482 4.59 11.11 13.26
C PHE A 482 3.70 9.94 13.67
N ASP A 483 2.49 10.27 14.13
CA ASP A 483 1.58 9.29 14.72
C ASP A 483 0.88 8.44 13.66
N HIS A 484 1.42 7.26 13.35
CA HIS A 484 0.80 6.29 12.43
C HIS A 484 -0.60 5.89 12.87
N ILE A 485 -0.86 5.85 14.19
CA ILE A 485 -2.15 5.46 14.76
C ILE A 485 -3.26 6.42 14.33
N LYS A 486 -2.94 7.65 13.89
CA LYS A 486 -3.87 8.63 13.30
C LYS A 486 -4.25 8.36 11.85
N THR A 487 -3.67 7.35 11.21
CA THR A 487 -3.97 7.01 9.82
C THR A 487 -4.93 5.82 9.71
N GLY A 488 -5.16 5.34 8.50
CA GLY A 488 -5.56 3.96 8.21
C GLY A 488 -4.54 3.26 7.32
N GLY A 489 -3.26 3.64 7.45
CA GLY A 489 -2.15 3.00 6.76
C GLY A 489 -1.11 3.98 6.22
N THR A 490 0.16 3.61 6.32
CA THR A 490 1.31 4.37 5.79
C THR A 490 2.30 3.43 5.12
N LEU A 491 2.87 3.82 3.98
CA LEU A 491 3.72 2.95 3.18
C LEU A 491 5.20 3.34 3.28
N LEU A 492 6.07 2.44 3.77
CA LEU A 492 7.52 2.63 3.79
C LEU A 492 8.21 1.55 2.95
N ASN A 493 9.03 1.94 1.97
CA ASN A 493 9.99 1.05 1.32
C ASN A 493 11.37 1.19 1.93
N GLN A 494 12.10 0.08 1.93
CA GLN A 494 13.55 0.04 2.09
C GLN A 494 14.15 -0.83 0.98
N LYS A 495 15.34 -0.49 0.49
CA LYS A 495 16.10 -1.36 -0.42
C LYS A 495 17.37 -1.78 0.30
N LEU A 496 17.56 -3.08 0.46
CA LEU A 496 18.71 -3.68 1.14
C LEU A 496 19.62 -4.34 0.12
N SER A 497 20.93 -4.26 0.34
CA SER A 497 21.89 -5.05 -0.41
C SER A 497 21.71 -6.55 -0.06
N PRO A 498 21.75 -7.49 -1.03
CA PRO A 498 21.55 -8.92 -0.76
C PRO A 498 22.48 -9.51 0.32
N GLN A 499 23.68 -8.96 0.46
CA GLN A 499 24.68 -9.39 1.46
C GLN A 499 24.19 -9.19 2.89
N LEU A 500 23.33 -8.20 3.17
CA LEU A 500 22.77 -7.94 4.50
C LEU A 500 21.91 -9.09 5.05
N LEU A 501 21.39 -9.95 4.17
CA LEU A 501 20.55 -11.09 4.54
C LEU A 501 21.25 -12.43 4.24
N ALA A 502 22.57 -12.41 3.99
CA ALA A 502 23.31 -13.57 3.53
C ALA A 502 23.38 -14.71 4.56
N ASP A 503 23.44 -14.40 5.84
CA ASP A 503 23.61 -15.35 6.95
C ASP A 503 22.56 -15.18 8.07
N ASP A 504 22.66 -16.01 9.10
CA ASP A 504 21.74 -16.00 10.24
C ASP A 504 21.86 -14.73 11.10
N GLU A 505 23.03 -14.07 11.11
CA GLU A 505 23.23 -12.80 11.82
C GLU A 505 22.49 -11.67 11.09
N GLY A 506 22.62 -11.60 9.77
CA GLY A 506 21.86 -10.69 8.92
C GLY A 506 20.34 -10.85 9.07
N LEU A 507 19.85 -12.10 9.11
CA LEU A 507 18.44 -12.39 9.38
C LEU A 507 18.00 -12.00 10.80
N ALA A 508 18.90 -12.09 11.79
CA ALA A 508 18.63 -11.61 13.15
C ALA A 508 18.57 -10.08 13.20
N ASN A 509 19.49 -9.38 12.53
CA ASN A 509 19.48 -7.91 12.44
C ASN A 509 18.25 -7.39 11.70
N PHE A 510 17.84 -8.04 10.61
CA PHE A 510 16.55 -7.79 9.95
C PHE A 510 15.37 -7.92 10.91
N THR A 511 15.37 -8.98 11.73
CA THR A 511 14.33 -9.20 12.74
C THR A 511 14.31 -8.05 13.76
N HIS A 512 15.47 -7.64 14.27
CA HIS A 512 15.58 -6.53 15.22
C HIS A 512 15.16 -5.19 14.60
N LEU A 513 15.52 -4.91 13.35
CA LEU A 513 15.14 -3.69 12.64
C LEU A 513 13.61 -3.57 12.55
N VAL A 514 12.93 -4.64 12.09
CA VAL A 514 11.47 -4.67 11.99
C VAL A 514 10.81 -4.53 13.36
N ARG A 515 11.30 -5.27 14.37
CA ARG A 515 10.79 -5.17 15.75
C ARG A 515 10.97 -3.78 16.34
N GLY A 516 12.13 -3.16 16.11
CA GLY A 516 12.46 -1.82 16.58
C GLY A 516 11.50 -0.78 16.01
N TYR A 517 11.26 -0.82 14.69
CA TYR A 517 10.30 0.06 14.04
C TYR A 517 8.87 -0.13 14.56
N PHE A 518 8.41 -1.39 14.66
CA PHE A 518 7.05 -1.68 15.16
C PHE A 518 6.86 -1.40 16.65
N SER A 519 7.93 -1.40 17.44
CA SER A 519 7.87 -0.98 18.85
C SER A 519 7.58 0.52 19.02
N LYS A 520 7.71 1.31 17.95
CA LYS A 520 7.36 2.73 17.87
C LYS A 520 5.97 2.95 17.24
N ASP A 521 5.11 1.92 17.30
CA ASP A 521 3.74 1.94 16.75
C ASP A 521 3.66 2.21 15.24
N ALA A 522 4.75 2.01 14.50
CA ALA A 522 4.76 2.20 13.06
C ALA A 522 3.99 1.10 12.32
N HIS A 523 3.33 1.46 11.22
CA HIS A 523 2.33 0.62 10.53
C HIS A 523 2.92 -0.52 9.70
N HIS A 524 3.84 -0.21 8.79
CA HIS A 524 4.21 -1.11 7.69
C HIS A 524 5.62 -0.84 7.17
N ILE A 525 6.29 -1.91 6.75
CA ILE A 525 7.56 -1.86 6.01
C ILE A 525 7.62 -2.98 4.96
N GLN A 526 8.22 -2.68 3.82
CA GLN A 526 8.51 -3.65 2.75
C GLN A 526 9.90 -3.43 2.16
N PHE A 527 10.46 -4.50 1.58
CA PHE A 527 11.86 -4.52 1.17
C PHE A 527 12.04 -4.90 -0.30
N ASN A 528 12.90 -4.16 -0.99
CA ASN A 528 13.61 -4.66 -2.16
C ASN A 528 14.94 -5.25 -1.70
N VAL A 529 15.31 -6.44 -2.17
CA VAL A 529 16.63 -7.04 -1.91
C VAL A 529 17.31 -7.29 -3.24
N VAL A 530 17.94 -6.23 -3.76
CA VAL A 530 18.51 -6.18 -5.11
C VAL A 530 19.55 -5.07 -5.16
N THR A 531 20.64 -5.29 -5.88
CA THR A 531 21.68 -4.27 -6.05
C THR A 531 21.29 -3.29 -7.14
N ARG A 532 21.80 -2.06 -7.03
CA ARG A 532 21.68 -1.05 -8.10
C ARG A 532 22.25 -1.57 -9.42
N ASP A 533 23.37 -2.28 -9.39
CA ASP A 533 24.02 -2.81 -10.59
C ASP A 533 23.15 -3.85 -11.31
N THR A 534 22.45 -4.73 -10.58
CA THR A 534 21.49 -5.66 -11.19
C THR A 534 20.34 -4.93 -11.89
N LEU A 535 19.83 -3.85 -11.30
CA LEU A 535 18.78 -3.05 -11.93
C LEU A 535 19.26 -2.31 -13.19
N LEU A 536 20.51 -1.82 -13.19
CA LEU A 536 21.13 -1.22 -14.37
C LEU A 536 21.41 -2.24 -15.48
N GLU A 537 21.84 -3.45 -15.12
CA GLU A 537 21.99 -4.56 -16.06
C GLU A 537 20.63 -4.92 -16.68
N ALA A 538 19.58 -5.02 -15.86
CA ALA A 538 18.23 -5.28 -16.34
C ALA A 538 17.67 -4.19 -17.26
N LEU A 539 18.10 -2.93 -17.08
CA LEU A 539 17.77 -1.84 -17.99
C LEU A 539 18.51 -1.97 -19.34
N ALA A 540 19.77 -2.37 -19.31
CA ALA A 540 20.59 -2.54 -20.51
C ALA A 540 20.27 -3.82 -21.30
N HIS A 541 19.89 -4.89 -20.60
CA HIS A 541 19.68 -6.24 -21.13
C HIS A 541 18.37 -6.86 -20.63
N PRO A 542 17.20 -6.25 -20.89
CA PRO A 542 15.91 -6.71 -20.36
C PRO A 542 15.56 -8.16 -20.75
N GLU A 543 16.11 -8.67 -21.86
CA GLU A 543 15.95 -10.05 -22.30
C GLU A 543 16.53 -11.09 -21.33
N LYS A 544 17.53 -10.70 -20.53
CA LYS A 544 18.17 -11.57 -19.53
C LYS A 544 17.49 -11.53 -18.16
N HIS A 545 16.59 -10.57 -17.93
CA HIS A 545 15.99 -10.29 -16.62
C HIS A 545 14.45 -10.27 -16.70
N ARG A 546 13.85 -11.10 -17.56
CA ARG A 546 12.39 -11.13 -17.75
C ARG A 546 11.61 -11.58 -16.51
N ASP A 547 12.25 -12.33 -15.64
CA ASP A 547 11.74 -12.85 -14.38
C ASP A 547 12.13 -11.98 -13.16
N LEU A 548 12.87 -10.88 -13.37
CA LEU A 548 13.24 -9.97 -12.30
C LEU A 548 12.01 -9.23 -11.77
N ILE A 549 11.57 -9.60 -10.58
CA ILE A 549 10.49 -8.95 -9.85
C ILE A 549 11.09 -7.94 -8.88
N VAL A 550 10.50 -6.74 -8.82
CA VAL A 550 10.86 -5.70 -7.86
C VAL A 550 9.62 -5.24 -7.10
N ARG A 551 9.83 -4.70 -5.90
CA ARG A 551 8.81 -4.03 -5.13
C ARG A 551 8.65 -2.58 -5.60
N VAL A 552 7.43 -2.19 -5.92
CA VAL A 552 7.09 -0.82 -6.37
C VAL A 552 6.66 0.02 -5.17
N ALA A 553 5.38 0.02 -4.80
CA ALA A 553 4.87 0.64 -3.57
C ALA A 553 3.55 -0.06 -3.22
N GLY A 554 3.57 -0.97 -2.25
CA GLY A 554 2.40 -1.77 -1.85
C GLY A 554 2.19 -3.04 -2.68
N TYR A 555 2.87 -3.19 -3.82
CA TYR A 555 2.82 -4.36 -4.69
C TYR A 555 4.18 -4.63 -5.35
N SER A 556 4.31 -5.82 -5.95
CA SER A 556 5.47 -6.21 -6.76
C SER A 556 5.08 -6.30 -8.23
N ASP A 557 6.02 -6.03 -9.14
CA ASP A 557 5.84 -6.22 -10.59
C ASP A 557 7.15 -6.67 -11.23
N TYR A 558 7.08 -7.15 -12.48
CA TYR A 558 8.28 -7.41 -13.26
C TYR A 558 8.96 -6.09 -13.63
N PHE A 559 10.25 -5.96 -13.33
CA PHE A 559 11.01 -4.74 -13.58
C PHE A 559 10.93 -4.31 -15.05
N VAL A 560 10.94 -5.26 -15.98
CA VAL A 560 10.85 -5.03 -17.44
C VAL A 560 9.49 -4.52 -17.91
N ASN A 561 8.44 -4.67 -17.10
CA ASN A 561 7.10 -4.15 -17.40
C ASN A 561 6.91 -2.70 -16.94
N LEU A 562 7.80 -2.19 -16.08
CA LEU A 562 7.70 -0.86 -15.52
C LEU A 562 8.04 0.21 -16.57
N THR A 563 7.44 1.40 -16.42
CA THR A 563 7.83 2.53 -17.28
C THR A 563 9.26 2.96 -16.98
N PRO A 564 9.98 3.58 -17.94
CA PRO A 564 11.35 4.03 -17.71
C PRO A 564 11.49 4.95 -16.49
N GLU A 565 10.53 5.83 -16.24
CA GLU A 565 10.58 6.75 -15.09
C GLU A 565 10.46 6.00 -13.76
N LEU A 566 9.64 4.95 -13.71
CA LEU A 566 9.48 4.13 -12.51
C LEU A 566 10.70 3.23 -12.27
N GLN A 567 11.30 2.68 -13.34
CA GLN A 567 12.56 1.94 -13.25
C GLN A 567 13.67 2.83 -12.66
N GLN A 568 13.80 4.06 -13.17
CA GLN A 568 14.78 5.03 -12.68
C GLN A 568 14.50 5.43 -11.23
N GLU A 569 13.24 5.62 -10.84
CA GLU A 569 12.88 5.89 -9.45
C GLU A 569 13.34 4.78 -8.51
N ILE A 570 13.06 3.50 -8.82
CA ILE A 570 13.48 2.35 -8.02
C ILE A 570 15.01 2.21 -7.96
N ILE A 571 15.71 2.48 -9.06
CA ILE A 571 17.18 2.52 -9.12
C ILE A 571 17.73 3.57 -8.15
N ARG A 572 17.10 4.75 -8.09
CA ARG A 572 17.53 5.88 -7.24
C ARG A 572 17.23 5.70 -5.76
N ARG A 573 16.32 4.82 -5.37
CA ARG A 573 16.09 4.48 -3.95
C ARG A 573 17.42 4.05 -3.31
N THR A 574 17.64 4.44 -2.07
CA THR A 574 18.87 4.15 -1.32
C THR A 574 19.06 2.66 -1.15
N GLU A 575 20.21 2.12 -1.58
CA GLU A 575 20.63 0.76 -1.24
C GLU A 575 21.33 0.80 0.13
N GLN A 576 20.70 0.21 1.13
CA GLN A 576 21.27 0.09 2.47
C GLN A 576 22.28 -1.06 2.47
N GLU A 577 23.51 -0.76 2.85
CA GLU A 577 24.64 -1.72 2.86
C GLU A 577 25.02 -2.19 4.28
N GLU A 578 24.51 -1.49 5.31
CA GLU A 578 24.67 -1.80 6.74
C GLU A 578 23.36 -1.58 7.50
N PHE A 579 23.22 -2.13 8.71
CA PHE A 579 22.01 -2.04 9.55
C PHE A 579 22.04 -0.86 10.54
#